data_AF-A0ABD5T1F2-F1
#
_entry.id   AF-A0ABD5T1F2-F1
#
_cell.length_a   1.000
_cell.length_b   1.000
_cell.length_c   1.000
_cell.angle_alpha   90.00
_cell.angle_beta   90.00
_cell.angle_gamma   90.00
#
_symmetry.space_group_name_H-M   'P 1'
#
loop_
_entity.id
_entity.type
_entity.pdbx_description
1 polymer ?
#
loop_
_entity_poly.entity_id
_entity_poly.type
_entity_poly.pdbx_seq_one_letter_code
_entity_poly.pdbx_strand_id
1 'polypeptide(L)'
;MSEDFGLLEPADNPGDEWETLDVSDTEADRVARRQDREFDEFRKRIKNTEQFKLQESVFDDATLAAVYKLVQDGYVDAFGGPVSTGKEASVFEALGGQAGER
;
A
#
# COMPACT_ATOMS: atom_id res chain seq x y z
N MET A 1 9.07 -63.31 -12.06
CA MET A 1 8.94 -62.49 -13.28
C MET A 1 9.21 -61.07 -12.84
N SER A 2 10.30 -60.48 -13.30
CA SER A 2 10.74 -59.15 -12.88
C SER A 2 9.79 -58.12 -13.50
N GLU A 3 9.08 -57.36 -12.66
CA GLU A 3 8.24 -56.25 -13.12
C GLU A 3 9.14 -55.12 -13.59
N ASP A 4 9.16 -54.94 -14.92
CA ASP A 4 9.89 -53.90 -15.62
C ASP A 4 9.16 -52.56 -15.39
N PHE A 5 9.74 -51.68 -14.57
CA PHE A 5 9.24 -50.32 -14.40
C PHE A 5 9.63 -49.51 -15.63
N GLY A 6 8.74 -49.48 -16.63
CA GLY A 6 8.88 -48.66 -17.82
C GLY A 6 9.00 -47.18 -17.45
N LEU A 7 10.14 -46.57 -17.78
CA LEU A 7 10.37 -45.13 -17.68
C LEU A 7 9.38 -44.43 -18.63
N LEU A 8 8.40 -43.68 -18.11
CA LEU A 8 7.53 -42.85 -18.96
C LEU A 8 8.39 -41.83 -19.71
N GLU A 9 8.17 -41.71 -21.01
CA GLU A 9 8.76 -40.64 -21.82
C GLU A 9 8.26 -39.29 -21.28
N PRO A 10 9.14 -38.29 -21.09
CA PRO A 10 8.71 -36.96 -20.70
C PRO A 10 7.77 -36.44 -21.78
N ALA A 11 6.61 -35.90 -21.39
CA ALA A 11 5.67 -35.30 -22.32
C ALA A 11 6.40 -34.35 -23.27
N ASP A 12 6.12 -34.44 -24.57
CA ASP A 12 6.86 -33.75 -25.64
C ASP A 12 6.90 -32.21 -25.49
N ASN A 13 6.11 -31.63 -24.58
CA ASN A 13 6.11 -30.20 -24.31
C ASN A 13 5.68 -29.87 -22.86
N PRO A 14 6.61 -29.88 -21.88
CA PRO A 14 6.30 -29.50 -20.50
C PRO A 14 5.94 -28.01 -20.44
N GLY A 15 4.66 -27.69 -20.20
CA GLY A 15 4.15 -26.32 -20.14
C GLY A 15 2.77 -26.12 -20.79
N ASP A 16 2.39 -26.99 -21.72
CA ASP A 16 1.09 -26.92 -22.43
C ASP A 16 -0.10 -27.37 -21.57
N GLU A 17 0.15 -27.84 -20.35
CA GLU A 17 -0.87 -28.21 -19.35
C GLU A 17 -1.42 -27.01 -18.59
N TRP A 18 -0.78 -25.84 -18.70
CA TRP A 18 -1.19 -24.63 -18.01
C TRP A 18 -2.13 -23.80 -18.88
N GLU A 19 -3.27 -23.44 -18.31
CA GLU A 19 -4.19 -22.49 -18.93
C GLU A 19 -3.49 -21.13 -19.11
N THR A 20 -3.62 -20.53 -20.29
CA THR A 20 -3.01 -19.23 -20.58
C THR A 20 -3.68 -18.15 -19.72
N LEU A 21 -2.94 -17.59 -18.76
CA LEU A 21 -3.42 -16.51 -17.92
C LEU A 21 -3.59 -15.22 -18.74
N ASP A 22 -4.77 -14.60 -18.67
CA ASP A 22 -4.99 -13.28 -19.26
C ASP A 22 -4.21 -12.22 -18.47
N VAL A 23 -3.14 -11.73 -19.08
CA VAL A 23 -2.25 -10.68 -18.52
C VAL A 23 -2.64 -9.28 -19.00
N SER A 24 -3.85 -9.12 -19.57
CA SER A 24 -4.32 -7.81 -20.00
C SER A 24 -4.65 -6.90 -18.82
N ASP A 25 -4.31 -5.63 -18.98
CA ASP A 25 -4.44 -4.61 -17.95
C ASP A 25 -5.92 -4.30 -17.69
N THR A 26 -6.44 -4.67 -16.52
CA THR A 26 -7.82 -4.36 -16.13
C THR A 26 -7.95 -2.91 -15.64
N GLU A 27 -9.18 -2.42 -15.55
CA GLU A 27 -9.45 -1.10 -14.95
C GLU A 27 -8.98 -1.02 -13.49
N ALA A 28 -9.07 -2.13 -12.74
CA ALA A 28 -8.59 -2.21 -11.37
C ALA A 28 -7.07 -2.02 -11.29
N ASP A 29 -6.32 -2.65 -12.20
CA ASP A 29 -4.85 -2.52 -12.27
C ASP A 29 -4.43 -1.08 -12.55
N ARG A 30 -5.17 -0.38 -13.40
CA ARG A 30 -4.91 1.03 -13.73
C ARG A 30 -5.19 1.95 -12.54
N VAL A 31 -6.29 1.71 -11.83
CA VAL A 31 -6.67 2.49 -10.63
C VAL A 31 -5.67 2.26 -9.51
N ALA A 32 -5.30 1.00 -9.24
CA ALA A 32 -4.32 0.65 -8.22
C ALA A 32 -2.99 1.36 -8.47
N ARG A 33 -2.45 1.26 -9.70
CA ARG A 33 -1.20 1.95 -10.05
C ARG A 33 -1.29 3.47 -9.94
N ARG A 34 -2.45 4.07 -10.18
CA ARG A 34 -2.63 5.52 -9.99
C ARG A 34 -2.60 5.87 -8.51
N GLN A 35 -3.34 5.13 -7.69
CA GLN A 35 -3.40 5.34 -6.25
C GLN A 35 -2.05 5.10 -5.59
N ASP A 36 -1.29 4.08 -6.00
CA ASP A 36 0.07 3.82 -5.50
C ASP A 36 0.99 5.01 -5.76
N ARG A 37 0.96 5.57 -6.98
CA ARG A 37 1.76 6.77 -7.30
C ARG A 37 1.36 7.97 -6.47
N GLU A 38 0.05 8.20 -6.30
CA GLU A 38 -0.45 9.32 -5.49
C GLU A 38 -0.10 9.13 -4.00
N PHE A 39 -0.17 7.91 -3.49
CA PHE A 39 0.22 7.56 -2.13
C PHE A 39 1.73 7.76 -1.90
N ASP A 40 2.56 7.33 -2.84
CA ASP A 40 4.02 7.52 -2.76
C ASP A 40 4.40 9.00 -2.75
N GLU A 41 3.78 9.81 -3.61
CA GLU A 41 4.01 11.26 -3.62
C GLU A 41 3.52 11.93 -2.33
N PHE A 42 2.35 11.52 -1.81
CA PHE A 42 1.85 11.99 -0.52
C PHE A 42 2.83 11.65 0.62
N ARG A 43 3.28 10.40 0.68
CA ARG A 43 4.26 9.90 1.65
C ARG A 43 5.56 10.69 1.59
N LYS A 44 6.10 10.92 0.38
CA LYS A 44 7.31 11.73 0.19
C LYS A 44 7.10 13.17 0.69
N ARG A 45 5.95 13.79 0.40
CA ARG A 45 5.66 15.17 0.83
C ARG A 45 5.60 15.32 2.34
N ILE A 46 4.95 14.38 3.04
CA ILE A 46 4.89 14.38 4.51
C ILE A 46 6.29 14.22 5.10
N LYS A 47 7.03 13.18 4.68
CA LYS A 47 8.39 12.92 5.18
C LYS A 47 9.37 14.07 4.91
N ASN A 48 9.22 14.79 3.79
CA ASN A 48 10.05 15.95 3.46
C ASN A 48 9.72 17.21 4.27
N THR A 49 8.47 17.35 4.72
CA THR A 49 8.00 18.51 5.50
C THR A 49 8.32 18.34 6.98
N GLU A 50 8.34 17.11 7.48
CA GLU A 50 8.77 16.76 8.84
C GLU A 50 10.31 16.78 8.99
N GLN A 51 10.96 17.84 8.49
CA GLN A 51 12.41 18.06 8.49
C GLN A 51 13.04 18.21 9.89
N PHE A 52 12.31 17.91 10.96
CA PHE A 52 12.83 17.84 12.32
C PHE A 52 12.82 16.40 12.79
N LYS A 53 13.97 15.97 13.31
CA LYS A 53 14.28 14.68 13.96
C LYS A 53 13.32 14.34 15.11
N LEU A 54 12.04 14.17 14.83
CA LEU A 54 11.07 13.64 15.76
C LEU A 54 10.97 12.14 15.48
N GLN A 55 11.79 11.40 16.22
CA GLN A 55 11.76 9.96 16.44
C GLN A 55 10.93 9.15 15.43
N GLU A 56 11.62 8.72 14.38
CA GLU A 56 11.41 7.68 13.34
C GLU A 56 10.28 6.63 13.42
N SER A 57 9.39 6.59 14.42
CA SER A 57 8.57 5.41 14.71
C SER A 57 7.05 5.60 14.61
N VAL A 58 6.51 6.83 14.52
CA VAL A 58 5.04 7.02 14.53
C VAL A 58 4.39 7.04 13.15
N PHE A 59 5.17 7.24 12.09
CA PHE A 59 4.69 7.24 10.71
C PHE A 59 5.28 6.08 9.90
N ASP A 60 5.01 4.86 10.37
CA ASP A 60 5.23 3.67 9.56
C ASP A 60 4.28 3.63 8.35
N ASP A 61 4.52 2.67 7.46
CA ASP A 61 3.80 2.56 6.19
C ASP A 61 2.30 2.32 6.40
N ALA A 62 1.95 1.53 7.41
CA ALA A 62 0.57 1.24 7.77
C ALA A 62 -0.16 2.51 8.27
N THR A 63 0.50 3.30 9.12
CA THR A 63 -0.03 4.55 9.65
C THR A 63 -0.20 5.58 8.54
N LEU A 64 0.79 5.71 7.65
CA LEU A 64 0.70 6.60 6.50
C LEU A 64 -0.45 6.21 5.56
N ALA A 65 -0.67 4.90 5.34
CA ALA A 65 -1.80 4.41 4.56
C ALA A 65 -3.15 4.74 5.21
N ALA A 66 -3.26 4.57 6.54
CA ALA A 66 -4.45 4.94 7.29
C ALA A 66 -4.73 6.45 7.20
N VAL A 67 -3.69 7.27 7.37
CA VAL A 67 -3.78 8.72 7.22
C VAL A 67 -4.19 9.11 5.79
N TYR A 68 -3.58 8.51 4.77
CA TYR A 68 -3.94 8.76 3.37
C TYR A 68 -5.41 8.46 3.10
N LYS A 69 -5.93 7.36 3.67
CA LYS A 69 -7.35 7.02 3.57
C LYS A 69 -8.25 8.07 4.21
N LEU A 70 -7.90 8.59 5.39
CA LEU A 70 -8.67 9.66 6.05
C LEU A 70 -8.73 10.93 5.19
N VAL A 71 -7.66 11.25 4.47
CA VAL A 71 -7.63 12.37 3.52
C VAL A 71 -8.50 12.07 2.29
N GLN A 72 -8.36 10.89 1.66
CA GLN A 72 -9.19 10.52 0.51
C GLN A 72 -10.68 10.47 0.83
N ASP A 73 -11.04 9.99 2.01
CA ASP A 73 -12.42 9.90 2.48
C ASP A 73 -12.97 11.28 2.95
N GLY A 74 -12.13 12.33 2.95
CA GLY A 74 -12.53 13.71 3.24
C GLY A 74 -12.70 14.02 4.74
N TYR A 75 -12.11 13.22 5.63
CA TYR A 75 -12.13 13.47 7.08
C TYR A 75 -11.04 14.46 7.52
N VAL A 76 -9.92 14.54 6.80
CA VAL A 76 -8.79 15.42 7.13
C VAL A 76 -8.34 16.17 5.88
N ASP A 77 -8.32 17.50 5.95
CA ASP A 77 -7.90 18.36 4.84
C ASP A 77 -6.42 18.77 4.96
N ALA A 78 -5.92 18.95 6.18
CA ALA A 78 -4.53 19.33 6.44
C ALA A 78 -4.03 18.82 7.79
N PHE A 79 -2.74 18.49 7.86
CA PHE A 79 -2.04 18.17 9.11
C PHE A 79 -1.27 19.39 9.61
N GLY A 80 -1.37 19.64 10.92
CA GLY A 80 -0.61 20.62 11.66
C GLY A 80 0.58 20.01 12.38
N GLY A 81 1.12 20.75 13.35
CA GLY A 81 2.26 20.29 14.14
C GLY A 81 1.91 19.21 15.17
N PRO A 82 2.93 18.53 15.72
CA PRO A 82 2.74 17.64 16.86
C PRO A 82 2.29 18.45 18.09
N VAL A 83 1.20 18.01 18.70
CA VAL A 83 0.66 18.55 19.96
C VAL A 83 1.29 17.85 21.16
N SER A 84 1.49 16.53 21.07
CA SER A 84 2.10 15.73 22.12
C SER A 84 2.77 14.50 21.53
N THR A 85 3.95 14.15 22.03
CA THR A 85 4.64 12.91 21.65
C THR A 85 5.00 12.10 22.89
N GLY A 86 4.67 10.82 22.83
CA GLY A 86 4.93 9.86 23.89
C GLY A 86 5.37 8.52 23.32
N LYS A 87 5.74 7.61 24.22
CA LYS A 87 6.20 6.26 23.84
C LYS A 87 5.10 5.42 23.19
N GLU A 88 3.85 5.64 23.58
CA GLU A 88 2.71 4.82 23.18
C GLU A 88 1.85 5.49 22.11
N ALA A 89 1.87 6.82 22.04
CA ALA A 89 1.06 7.58 21.09
C ALA A 89 1.69 8.95 20.81
N SER A 90 1.37 9.48 19.63
CA SER A 90 1.59 10.88 19.29
C SER A 90 0.28 11.51 18.83
N VAL A 91 0.08 12.76 19.21
CA VAL A 91 -1.11 13.56 18.91
C VAL A 91 -0.67 14.72 18.02
N PHE A 92 -1.37 14.89 16.90
CA PHE A 92 -1.13 15.93 15.93
C PHE A 92 -2.37 16.77 15.77
N GLU A 93 -2.18 18.05 15.48
CA GLU A 93 -3.27 18.92 15.06
C GLU A 93 -3.69 18.55 13.63
N ALA A 94 -4.98 18.65 13.32
CA ALA A 94 -5.51 18.44 11.98
C ALA A 94 -6.69 19.37 11.70
N LEU A 95 -6.78 19.84 10.46
CA LEU A 95 -7.96 20.51 9.93
C LEU A 95 -8.93 19.42 9.46
N GLY A 96 -10.12 19.39 10.06
CA GLY A 96 -11.19 18.49 9.65
C GLY A 96 -11.70 18.82 8.25
N GLY A 97 -11.95 17.79 7.45
CA GLY A 97 -12.60 17.93 6.16
C GLY A 97 -14.11 17.80 6.26
N GLN A 98 -14.81 18.05 5.15
CA GLN A 98 -16.27 18.09 5.09
C GLN A 98 -16.98 16.81 5.59
N ALA A 99 -16.31 15.65 5.56
CA ALA A 99 -16.89 14.41 6.11
C ALA A 99 -16.89 14.39 7.65
N GLY A 100 -15.94 15.09 8.29
CA GLY A 100 -15.80 15.17 9.75
C GLY A 100 -16.68 16.24 10.43
N GLU A 101 -17.30 17.12 9.64
CA GLU A 101 -18.22 18.16 10.13
C GLU A 101 -19.67 17.66 10.35
N ARG A 102 -19.93 16.37 10.11
CA ARG A 102 -21.26 15.76 10.15
C ARG A 102 -21.63 15.17 11.49
#